data_AF-A0A349VR73-F1
#
_entry.id   AF-A0A349VR73-F1
#
_cell.length_a   1.000
_cell.length_b   1.000
_cell.length_c   1.000
_cell.angle_alpha   90.00
_cell.angle_beta   90.00
_cell.angle_gamma   90.00
#
_symmetry.space_group_name_H-M   'P 1'
#
loop_
_entity.id
_entity.type
_entity.pdbx_description
1 polymer ?
#
loop_
_entity_poly.entity_id
_entity_poly.type
_entity_poly.pdbx_seq_one_letter_code
_entity_poly.pdbx_strand_id
1 'polypeptide(L)'
;MDLFRAHVLVCCGTGCTSSNSAKILEQFEQQIPAQGLEKEVKVVQTGCFGLCAQGPIVVIYPEGVMYYRVTPEDVAEIVSEHLLKGRYVERLMAPKHDGAQAAENTSANDSNFFKKQMRVALRNCGNINPENIDEYIAHDGYQALGKILTEKRDPDAVIQEIIDSGLRGRGGGGFPTGLKWKFASG
;
A
#
# COMPACT_ATOMS: atom_id res chain seq x y z
N MET A 1 15.88 2.57 -17.38
CA MET A 1 14.71 2.40 -16.51
C MET A 1 13.90 1.31 -17.16
N ASP A 2 13.89 0.12 -16.57
CA ASP A 2 13.20 -1.02 -17.17
C ASP A 2 11.69 -0.80 -17.08
N LEU A 3 11.01 -0.98 -18.21
CA LEU A 3 9.57 -0.76 -18.32
C LEU A 3 8.87 -2.10 -18.13
N PHE A 4 8.21 -2.27 -17.00
CA PHE A 4 7.40 -3.46 -16.71
C PHE A 4 5.95 -3.20 -17.11
N ARG A 5 5.31 -4.14 -17.81
CA ARG A 5 3.90 -4.05 -18.19
C ARG A 5 2.98 -4.23 -17.00
N ALA A 6 3.38 -5.01 -15.99
CA ALA A 6 2.59 -5.27 -14.80
C ALA A 6 3.43 -5.20 -13.52
N HIS A 7 2.79 -4.75 -12.45
CA HIS A 7 3.38 -4.72 -11.10
C HIS A 7 2.51 -5.53 -10.15
N VAL A 8 3.09 -6.57 -9.54
CA VAL A 8 2.44 -7.43 -8.55
C VAL A 8 2.83 -6.96 -7.16
N LEU A 9 1.92 -6.30 -6.47
CA LEU A 9 2.12 -5.77 -5.13
C LEU A 9 1.63 -6.81 -4.12
N VAL A 10 2.55 -7.35 -3.33
CA VAL A 10 2.24 -8.33 -2.28
C VAL A 10 2.24 -7.62 -0.92
N CYS A 11 1.16 -7.76 -0.16
CA CYS A 11 1.06 -7.19 1.18
C CYS A 11 1.95 -7.97 2.17
N CYS A 12 2.96 -7.32 2.73
CA CYS A 12 3.84 -7.89 3.77
C CYS A 12 3.75 -7.14 5.10
N GLY A 13 2.60 -6.50 5.38
CA GLY A 13 2.28 -6.06 6.73
C GLY A 13 2.11 -7.24 7.69
N THR A 14 2.29 -7.01 8.99
CA THR A 14 2.32 -8.06 10.03
C THR A 14 1.19 -9.08 9.95
N GLY A 15 -0.06 -8.66 9.70
CA GLY A 15 -1.21 -9.57 9.57
C GLY A 15 -1.16 -10.47 8.34
N CYS A 16 -0.53 -10.03 7.24
CA CYS A 16 -0.32 -10.86 6.05
C CYS A 16 0.92 -11.74 6.21
N THR A 17 1.98 -11.24 6.87
CA THR A 17 3.16 -12.04 7.22
C THR A 17 2.80 -13.23 8.11
N SER A 18 1.95 -13.03 9.12
CA SER A 18 1.43 -14.12 9.95
C SER A 18 0.54 -15.11 9.19
N SER A 19 0.15 -14.77 7.96
CA SER A 19 -0.72 -15.55 7.07
C SER A 19 0.03 -16.04 5.81
N ASN A 20 1.35 -16.26 5.91
CA ASN A 20 2.22 -16.78 4.84
C ASN A 20 2.49 -15.86 3.64
N SER A 21 2.38 -14.52 3.77
CA SER A 21 2.69 -13.61 2.64
C SER A 21 4.12 -13.71 2.11
N ALA A 22 5.09 -14.06 2.96
CA ALA A 22 6.48 -14.27 2.53
C ALA A 22 6.58 -15.43 1.53
N LYS A 23 5.87 -16.54 1.77
CA LYS A 23 5.82 -17.67 0.83
C LYS A 23 5.11 -17.29 -0.47
N ILE A 24 4.09 -16.44 -0.40
CA ILE A 24 3.41 -15.92 -1.61
C ILE A 24 4.39 -15.09 -2.45
N LEU A 25 5.16 -14.21 -1.81
CA LEU A 25 6.19 -13.43 -2.48
C LEU A 25 7.23 -14.33 -3.16
N GLU A 26 7.79 -15.30 -2.43
CA GLU A 26 8.75 -16.28 -2.95
C GLU A 26 8.17 -17.07 -4.14
N GLN A 27 6.90 -17.48 -4.07
CA GLN A 27 6.24 -18.19 -5.17
C GLN A 27 6.10 -17.30 -6.42
N PHE A 28 5.80 -16.01 -6.28
CA PHE A 28 5.79 -15.09 -7.43
C PHE A 28 7.18 -14.94 -8.04
N GLU A 29 8.21 -14.78 -7.20
CA GLU A 29 9.61 -14.66 -7.65
C GLU A 29 10.11 -15.93 -8.37
N GLN A 30 9.55 -17.10 -8.06
CA GLN A 30 9.85 -18.36 -8.76
C GLN A 30 9.04 -18.55 -10.04
N GLN A 31 7.73 -18.27 -10.00
CA GLN A 31 6.80 -18.54 -11.11
C GLN A 31 6.94 -17.55 -12.27
N ILE A 32 7.28 -16.28 -11.98
CA ILE A 32 7.43 -15.25 -13.02
C ILE A 32 8.55 -15.61 -14.01
N PRO A 33 9.80 -15.90 -13.57
CA PRO A 33 10.86 -16.34 -14.49
C PRO A 33 10.56 -17.70 -15.14
N ALA A 34 9.89 -18.62 -14.43
CA ALA A 34 9.54 -19.93 -14.99
C ALA A 34 8.59 -19.83 -16.20
N GLN A 35 7.81 -18.75 -16.30
CA GLN A 35 6.94 -18.46 -17.45
C GLN A 35 7.54 -17.44 -18.44
N GLY A 36 8.80 -17.05 -18.26
CA GLY A 36 9.48 -16.08 -19.14
C GLY A 36 8.98 -14.65 -19.00
N LEU A 37 8.38 -14.29 -17.86
CA LEU A 37 7.75 -12.99 -17.61
C LEU A 37 8.65 -12.02 -16.83
N GLU A 38 9.90 -12.37 -16.55
CA GLU A 38 10.81 -11.62 -15.67
C GLU A 38 11.18 -10.23 -16.18
N LYS A 39 11.07 -9.98 -17.49
CA LYS A 39 11.28 -8.66 -18.10
C LYS A 39 10.00 -7.83 -18.22
N GLU A 40 8.85 -8.44 -17.93
CA GLU A 40 7.54 -7.85 -18.16
C GLU A 40 6.79 -7.57 -16.85
N VAL A 41 7.04 -8.39 -15.82
CA VAL A 41 6.34 -8.30 -14.54
C VAL A 41 7.34 -8.02 -13.42
N LYS A 42 7.06 -6.99 -12.62
CA LYS A 42 7.81 -6.70 -11.41
C LYS A 42 7.00 -7.10 -10.18
N VAL A 43 7.60 -7.90 -9.32
CA VAL A 43 7.03 -8.22 -8.00
C VAL A 43 7.54 -7.19 -7.00
N VAL A 44 6.64 -6.62 -6.20
CA VAL A 44 6.93 -5.57 -5.23
C VAL A 44 6.35 -5.97 -3.89
N GLN A 45 7.21 -6.12 -2.89
CA GLN A 45 6.77 -6.18 -1.51
C GLN A 45 6.25 -4.80 -1.08
N THR A 46 5.07 -4.76 -0.47
CA THR A 46 4.46 -3.53 0.04
C THR A 46 4.15 -3.62 1.52
N GLY A 47 3.91 -2.46 2.14
CA GLY A 47 3.39 -2.40 3.50
C GLY A 47 1.95 -2.92 3.62
N CYS A 48 1.34 -2.71 4.78
CA CYS A 48 -0.04 -3.14 5.02
C CYS A 48 -1.04 -2.38 4.14
N PHE A 49 -1.94 -3.10 3.44
CA PHE A 49 -3.09 -2.47 2.76
C PHE A 49 -4.20 -2.02 3.72
N GLY A 50 -4.26 -2.58 4.93
CA GLY A 50 -5.25 -2.19 5.96
C GLY A 50 -6.52 -3.05 6.02
N LEU A 51 -6.69 -4.02 5.11
CA LEU A 51 -7.82 -4.97 5.10
C LEU A 51 -7.40 -6.36 5.61
N CYS A 52 -6.88 -6.43 6.83
CA CYS A 52 -6.33 -7.67 7.39
C CYS A 52 -7.34 -8.83 7.44
N ALA A 53 -8.64 -8.54 7.59
CA ALA A 53 -9.70 -9.55 7.61
C ALA A 53 -9.84 -10.34 6.30
N GLN A 54 -9.24 -9.86 5.21
CA GLN A 54 -9.23 -10.52 3.91
C GLN A 54 -7.82 -10.77 3.38
N GLY A 55 -6.79 -10.63 4.23
CA GLY A 55 -5.41 -10.92 3.84
C GLY A 55 -5.12 -12.43 3.75
N PRO A 56 -4.02 -12.83 3.10
CA PRO A 56 -3.06 -12.02 2.35
C PRO A 56 -3.67 -11.34 1.11
N ILE A 57 -3.27 -10.08 0.87
CA ILE A 57 -3.74 -9.27 -0.26
C ILE A 57 -2.64 -9.19 -1.32
N VAL A 58 -3.04 -9.38 -2.58
CA VAL A 58 -2.20 -9.12 -3.76
C VAL A 58 -2.93 -8.15 -4.68
N VAL A 59 -2.24 -7.10 -5.14
CA VAL A 59 -2.79 -6.13 -6.09
C VAL A 59 -1.95 -6.14 -7.35
N ILE A 60 -2.59 -6.17 -8.52
CA ILE A 60 -1.89 -6.15 -9.81
C ILE A 60 -2.26 -4.89 -10.58
N TYR A 61 -1.25 -4.07 -10.89
CA TYR A 61 -1.35 -2.90 -11.76
C TYR A 61 -0.90 -3.26 -13.19
N PRO A 62 -1.44 -2.60 -14.24
CA PRO A 62 -2.17 -1.31 -14.20
C PRO A 62 -3.67 -1.39 -13.88
N GLU A 63 -4.30 -2.56 -13.95
CA GLU A 63 -5.75 -2.73 -13.80
C GLU A 63 -6.23 -2.42 -12.36
N GLY A 64 -5.33 -2.55 -11.38
CA GLY A 64 -5.63 -2.36 -9.97
C GLY A 64 -6.35 -3.53 -9.32
N VAL A 65 -6.38 -4.70 -9.98
CA VAL A 65 -7.08 -5.92 -9.53
C VAL A 65 -6.59 -6.34 -8.16
N MET A 66 -7.50 -6.41 -7.20
CA MET A 66 -7.22 -6.88 -5.85
C MET A 66 -7.69 -8.34 -5.67
N TYR A 67 -6.74 -9.20 -5.30
CA TYR A 67 -6.99 -10.58 -4.88
C TYR A 67 -6.95 -10.68 -3.35
N TYR A 68 -7.92 -11.42 -2.82
CA TYR A 68 -8.18 -11.58 -1.40
C TYR A 68 -7.86 -13.00 -0.96
N ARG A 69 -7.40 -13.15 0.29
CA ARG A 69 -7.10 -14.44 0.93
C ARG A 69 -6.21 -15.35 0.10
N VAL A 70 -5.26 -14.76 -0.63
CA VAL A 70 -4.36 -15.48 -1.52
C VAL A 70 -3.54 -16.46 -0.68
N THR A 71 -3.44 -17.70 -1.13
CA THR A 71 -2.53 -18.72 -0.58
C THR A 71 -1.32 -18.91 -1.50
N PRO A 72 -0.22 -19.55 -1.03
CA PRO A 72 0.92 -19.86 -1.89
C PRO A 72 0.55 -20.69 -3.12
N GLU A 73 -0.44 -21.57 -3.01
CA GLU A 73 -0.90 -22.44 -4.09
C GLU A 73 -1.66 -21.67 -5.18
N ASP A 74 -2.33 -20.57 -4.82
CA ASP A 74 -3.06 -19.72 -5.76
C ASP A 74 -2.13 -18.97 -6.73
N VAL A 75 -0.85 -18.79 -6.38
CA VAL A 75 0.11 -17.99 -7.14
C VAL A 75 0.29 -18.52 -8.57
N ALA A 76 0.36 -19.85 -8.74
CA ALA A 76 0.51 -20.46 -10.06
C ALA A 76 -0.70 -20.16 -10.98
N GLU A 77 -1.91 -20.12 -10.42
CA GLU A 77 -3.12 -19.75 -11.16
C GLU A 77 -3.10 -18.25 -11.51
N ILE A 78 -2.74 -17.37 -10.57
CA ILE A 78 -2.64 -15.93 -10.82
C ILE A 78 -1.62 -15.63 -11.94
N VAL A 79 -0.45 -16.25 -11.92
CA VAL A 79 0.56 -16.03 -12.96
C VAL A 79 0.06 -16.54 -14.31
N SER A 80 -0.45 -17.76 -14.38
CA SER A 80 -0.85 -18.39 -15.65
C SER A 80 -2.13 -17.82 -16.25
N GLU A 81 -3.12 -17.43 -15.44
CA GLU A 81 -4.38 -16.87 -15.93
C GLU A 81 -4.28 -15.35 -16.10
N HIS A 82 -3.90 -14.62 -15.04
CA HIS A 82 -3.93 -13.15 -15.10
C HIS A 82 -2.71 -12.60 -15.85
N LEU A 83 -1.50 -12.94 -15.44
CA LEU A 83 -0.30 -12.29 -15.99
C LEU A 83 0.04 -12.80 -17.39
N LEU A 84 -0.09 -14.10 -17.64
CA LEU A 84 0.22 -14.69 -18.95
C LEU A 84 -0.93 -14.54 -19.95
N LYS A 85 -2.17 -14.86 -19.56
CA LYS A 85 -3.33 -14.94 -20.48
C LYS A 85 -4.27 -13.74 -20.40
N GLY A 86 -4.11 -12.83 -19.43
CA GLY A 86 -4.96 -11.66 -19.25
C GLY A 86 -6.35 -11.96 -18.67
N ARG A 87 -6.56 -13.12 -18.04
CA ARG A 87 -7.84 -13.53 -17.45
C ARG A 87 -7.80 -13.44 -15.93
N TYR A 88 -8.77 -12.76 -15.32
CA TYR A 88 -8.81 -12.62 -13.87
C TYR A 88 -9.19 -13.92 -13.17
N VAL A 89 -8.60 -14.14 -12.00
CA VAL A 89 -8.96 -15.25 -11.12
C VAL A 89 -10.17 -14.83 -10.27
N GLU A 90 -11.37 -14.88 -10.87
CA GLU A 90 -12.59 -14.33 -10.26
C GLU A 90 -12.90 -14.88 -8.85
N ARG A 91 -12.54 -16.15 -8.59
CA ARG A 91 -12.75 -16.78 -7.27
C ARG A 91 -11.95 -16.09 -6.14
N LEU A 92 -10.86 -15.41 -6.47
CA LEU A 92 -10.00 -14.69 -5.53
C LEU A 92 -10.33 -13.21 -5.45
N MET A 93 -11.24 -12.70 -6.28
CA MET A 93 -11.70 -11.32 -6.22
C MET A 93 -12.78 -11.16 -5.14
N ALA A 94 -13.12 -9.91 -4.80
CA ALA A 94 -14.03 -9.62 -3.68
C ALA A 94 -15.36 -10.40 -3.81
N PRO A 95 -15.89 -10.95 -2.71
CA PRO A 95 -17.20 -11.57 -2.73
C PRO A 95 -18.25 -10.54 -3.19
N LYS A 96 -19.10 -10.95 -4.13
CA LYS A 96 -20.25 -10.17 -4.65
C LYS A 96 -21.22 -9.87 -3.51
N HIS A 97 -20.95 -8.85 -2.69
CA HIS A 97 -21.91 -8.34 -1.72
C HIS A 97 -22.74 -7.23 -2.39
N ASP A 98 -24.07 -7.35 -2.23
CA ASP A 98 -25.09 -6.35 -2.59
C ASP A 98 -25.27 -6.04 -4.08
N GLY A 99 -25.32 -7.08 -4.93
CA GLY A 99 -25.78 -6.94 -6.32
C GLY A 99 -24.85 -6.15 -7.25
N ALA A 100 -23.69 -5.72 -6.77
CA ALA A 100 -22.66 -5.11 -7.60
C ALA A 100 -22.01 -6.18 -8.49
N GLN A 101 -21.97 -5.92 -9.80
CA GLN A 101 -21.32 -6.79 -10.76
C GLN A 101 -19.80 -6.80 -10.51
N ALA A 102 -19.17 -7.96 -10.70
CA ALA A 102 -17.72 -8.16 -10.52
C ALA A 102 -16.85 -7.23 -11.41
N ALA A 103 -17.46 -6.61 -12.42
CA ALA A 103 -16.80 -5.76 -13.40
C ALA A 103 -16.69 -4.26 -13.01
N GLU A 104 -17.37 -3.80 -11.96
CA GLU A 104 -17.40 -2.36 -11.62
C GLU A 104 -16.38 -1.92 -10.55
N ASN A 105 -15.69 -2.86 -9.88
CA ASN A 105 -14.67 -2.57 -8.85
C ASN A 105 -13.38 -3.33 -9.13
N THR A 106 -12.80 -3.16 -10.31
CA THR A 106 -11.51 -3.75 -10.66
C THR A 106 -10.37 -3.14 -9.86
N SER A 107 -10.48 -1.86 -9.48
CA SER A 107 -9.44 -1.16 -8.72
C SER A 107 -9.61 -1.35 -7.21
N ALA A 108 -8.52 -1.72 -6.55
CA ALA A 108 -8.36 -1.71 -5.09
C ALA A 108 -8.99 -0.46 -4.43
N ASN A 109 -8.77 0.72 -5.02
CA ASN A 109 -9.21 1.99 -4.46
C ASN A 109 -10.73 2.22 -4.57
N ASP A 110 -11.41 1.56 -5.51
CA ASP A 110 -12.85 1.71 -5.73
C ASP A 110 -13.69 0.79 -4.83
N SER A 111 -13.05 -0.18 -4.17
CA SER A 111 -13.74 -1.03 -3.22
C SER A 111 -14.47 -0.22 -2.14
N ASN A 112 -15.65 -0.69 -1.74
CA ASN A 112 -16.47 -0.06 -0.69
C ASN A 112 -15.72 0.13 0.63
N PHE A 113 -14.68 -0.67 0.88
CA PHE A 113 -13.82 -0.54 2.04
C PHE A 113 -12.93 0.71 1.95
N PHE A 114 -12.22 0.92 0.83
CA PHE A 114 -11.23 2.00 0.70
C PHE A 114 -11.85 3.33 0.28
N LYS A 115 -12.87 3.32 -0.58
CA LYS A 115 -13.47 4.54 -1.17
C LYS A 115 -14.05 5.51 -0.12
N LYS A 116 -14.44 5.02 1.05
CA LYS A 116 -15.01 5.82 2.15
C LYS A 116 -13.98 6.31 3.16
N GLN A 117 -12.68 6.09 2.93
CA GLN A 117 -11.61 6.42 3.88
C GLN A 117 -10.81 7.65 3.44
N MET A 118 -10.50 8.53 4.39
CA MET A 118 -9.52 9.62 4.18
C MET A 118 -8.17 9.22 4.79
N ARG A 119 -7.28 8.67 3.95
CA ARG A 119 -6.01 8.06 4.40
C ARG A 119 -4.87 9.08 4.45
N VAL A 120 -4.91 10.07 5.34
CA VAL A 120 -3.85 11.10 5.42
C VAL A 120 -2.49 10.52 5.85
N ALA A 121 -2.44 9.86 7.01
CA ALA A 121 -1.22 9.23 7.52
C ALA A 121 -0.87 7.92 6.79
N LEU A 122 -1.90 7.21 6.30
CA LEU A 122 -1.77 5.89 5.66
C LEU A 122 -1.73 5.96 4.13
N ARG A 123 -1.55 7.15 3.53
CA ARG A 123 -1.63 7.37 2.07
C ARG A 123 -0.68 6.51 1.25
N ASN A 124 0.49 6.19 1.80
CA ASN A 124 1.52 5.40 1.13
C ASN A 124 1.40 3.89 1.43
N CYS A 125 0.63 3.49 2.45
CA CYS A 125 0.53 2.09 2.85
C CYS A 125 -0.17 1.26 1.76
N GLY A 126 0.52 0.23 1.25
CA GLY A 126 0.07 -0.60 0.13
C GLY A 126 0.40 -0.04 -1.26
N ASN A 127 1.00 1.16 -1.35
CA ASN A 127 1.33 1.80 -2.62
C ASN A 127 2.85 1.87 -2.90
N ILE A 128 3.67 1.81 -1.85
CA ILE A 128 5.13 1.82 -1.95
C ILE A 128 5.74 0.60 -1.25
N ASN A 129 6.94 0.24 -1.68
CA ASN A 129 7.83 -0.63 -0.93
C ASN A 129 8.40 0.12 0.28
N PRO A 130 8.08 -0.30 1.52
CA PRO A 130 8.56 0.38 2.72
C PRO A 130 10.08 0.30 2.93
N GLU A 131 10.77 -0.60 2.20
CA GLU A 131 12.23 -0.76 2.27
C GLU A 131 12.98 0.03 1.18
N ASN A 132 12.25 0.73 0.31
CA ASN A 132 12.83 1.55 -0.74
C ASN A 132 12.63 3.05 -0.44
N ILE A 133 13.71 3.75 -0.07
CA ILE A 133 13.65 5.17 0.26
C ILE A 133 13.27 6.04 -0.94
N ASP A 134 13.65 5.65 -2.15
CA ASP A 134 13.38 6.43 -3.36
C ASP A 134 11.88 6.48 -3.67
N GLU A 135 11.16 5.37 -3.42
CA GLU A 135 9.70 5.34 -3.52
C GLU A 135 9.05 6.25 -2.47
N TYR A 136 9.58 6.30 -1.25
CA TYR A 136 9.05 7.23 -0.25
C TYR A 136 9.24 8.68 -0.67
N ILE A 137 10.44 9.05 -1.15
CA ILE A 137 10.76 10.41 -1.63
C ILE A 137 9.90 10.78 -2.84
N ALA A 138 9.71 9.86 -3.80
CA ALA A 138 8.85 10.07 -4.97
C ALA A 138 7.38 10.36 -4.58
N HIS A 139 6.94 9.92 -3.40
CA HIS A 139 5.62 10.15 -2.84
C HIS A 139 5.62 11.22 -1.72
N ASP A 140 6.35 12.32 -1.96
CA ASP A 140 6.49 13.49 -1.06
C ASP A 140 7.12 13.18 0.32
N GLY A 141 7.74 12.02 0.46
CA GLY A 141 8.51 11.65 1.64
C GLY A 141 9.63 12.65 1.90
N TYR A 142 9.79 13.03 3.16
CA TYR A 142 10.75 14.07 3.60
C TYR A 142 10.56 15.47 3.02
N GLN A 143 9.55 15.74 2.18
CA GLN A 143 9.34 17.06 1.58
C GLN A 143 9.24 18.17 2.64
N ALA A 144 8.46 17.95 3.71
CA ALA A 144 8.36 18.92 4.81
C ALA A 144 9.68 19.14 5.55
N LEU A 145 10.46 18.07 5.76
CA LEU A 145 11.79 18.16 6.39
C LEU A 145 12.76 18.94 5.50
N GLY A 146 12.78 18.63 4.21
CA GLY A 146 13.58 19.34 3.21
C GLY A 146 13.27 20.82 3.20
N LYS A 147 11.98 21.19 3.20
CA LYS A 147 11.53 22.59 3.30
C LYS A 147 12.05 23.28 4.56
N ILE A 148 11.84 22.68 5.73
CA ILE A 148 12.25 23.25 7.02
C ILE A 148 13.77 23.52 7.05
N LEU A 149 14.57 22.54 6.62
CA LEU A 149 16.03 22.63 6.68
C LEU A 149 16.62 23.59 5.65
N THR A 150 16.11 23.58 4.41
CA THR A 150 16.67 24.38 3.32
C THR A 150 16.22 25.84 3.37
N GLU A 151 14.96 26.09 3.74
CA GLU A 151 14.43 27.46 3.93
C GLU A 151 14.79 28.03 5.31
N LYS A 152 15.44 27.25 6.18
CA LYS A 152 15.80 27.63 7.56
C LYS A 152 14.60 28.19 8.32
N ARG A 153 13.47 27.48 8.27
CA ARG A 153 12.24 27.93 8.93
C ARG A 153 12.45 28.04 10.42
N ASP A 154 11.97 29.16 10.98
CA ASP A 154 11.98 29.42 12.41
C ASP A 154 11.23 28.31 13.17
N PRO A 155 11.85 27.68 14.21
CA PRO A 155 11.20 26.67 15.03
C PRO A 155 9.84 27.11 15.60
N ASP A 156 9.71 28.36 16.03
CA ASP A 156 8.44 28.87 16.58
C ASP A 156 7.33 28.91 15.51
N ALA A 157 7.67 29.26 14.28
CA ALA A 157 6.74 29.22 13.16
C ALA A 157 6.29 27.78 12.83
N VAL A 158 7.17 26.79 12.96
CA VAL A 158 6.82 25.37 12.80
C VAL A 158 5.88 24.91 13.92
N ILE A 159 6.15 25.30 15.17
CA ILE A 159 5.27 25.00 16.31
C ILE A 159 3.89 25.63 16.08
N GLN A 160 3.83 26.88 15.63
CA GLN A 160 2.59 27.57 15.34
C GLN A 160 1.78 26.85 14.26
N GLU A 161 2.41 26.38 13.18
CA GLU A 161 1.75 25.60 12.13
C GLU A 161 1.09 24.32 12.68
N ILE A 162 1.73 23.65 13.65
CA ILE A 162 1.14 22.48 14.33
C ILE A 162 -0.01 22.88 15.27
N ILE A 163 0.08 24.03 15.94
CA ILE A 163 -1.04 24.57 16.74
C ILE A 163 -2.25 24.84 15.82
N ASP A 164 -2.02 25.52 14.70
CA ASP A 164 -3.05 25.90 13.73
C ASP A 164 -3.70 24.68 13.07
N SER A 165 -2.94 23.59 12.88
CA SER A 165 -3.47 22.32 12.36
C SER A 165 -4.50 21.65 13.29
N GLY A 166 -4.53 22.03 14.57
CA GLY A 166 -5.39 21.39 15.56
C GLY A 166 -5.00 19.95 15.87
N LEU A 167 -3.78 19.51 15.55
CA LEU A 167 -3.33 18.15 15.80
C LEU A 167 -3.36 17.83 17.30
N ARG A 168 -3.92 16.66 17.64
CA ARG A 168 -3.99 16.15 19.02
C ARG A 168 -3.29 14.81 19.11
N GLY A 169 -2.73 14.49 20.27
CA GLY A 169 -2.07 13.22 20.55
C GLY A 169 -2.98 12.02 20.29
N ARG A 170 -2.52 11.08 19.45
CA ARG A 170 -3.28 9.88 19.04
C ARG A 170 -3.07 8.66 19.93
N GLY A 171 -2.29 8.79 21.02
CA GLY A 171 -2.09 7.74 22.02
C GLY A 171 -3.20 7.60 23.06
N GLY A 172 -4.38 8.23 22.86
CA GLY A 172 -5.54 8.14 23.75
C GLY A 172 -5.89 9.45 24.45
N GLY A 173 -4.94 10.08 25.15
CA GLY A 173 -5.21 11.27 25.97
C GLY A 173 -5.58 12.55 25.22
N GLY A 174 -5.33 12.62 23.90
CA GLY A 174 -5.81 13.73 23.06
C GLY A 174 -5.27 15.12 23.42
N PHE A 175 -4.12 15.22 24.09
CA PHE A 175 -3.51 16.51 24.41
C PHE A 175 -3.10 17.26 23.12
N PRO A 176 -3.28 18.59 23.00
CA PRO A 176 -2.89 19.35 21.80
C PRO A 176 -1.38 19.24 21.53
N THR A 177 -1.03 18.71 20.35
CA THR A 177 0.37 18.39 20.01
C THR A 177 1.23 19.64 19.95
N GLY A 178 0.73 20.72 19.32
CA GLY A 178 1.47 21.98 19.21
C GLY A 178 1.74 22.65 20.56
N LEU A 179 0.79 22.61 21.50
CA LEU A 179 1.02 23.11 22.87
C LEU A 179 2.07 22.30 23.61
N LYS A 180 2.07 20.97 23.43
CA LYS A 180 3.09 20.11 24.01
C LYS A 180 4.49 20.48 23.51
N TRP A 181 4.62 20.78 22.22
CA TRP A 181 5.89 21.21 21.63
C TRP A 181 6.33 22.56 22.17
N LYS A 182 5.41 23.53 22.26
CA LYS A 182 5.66 24.85 22.83
C LYS A 182 6.15 24.82 24.29
N PHE A 183 5.62 23.90 25.11
CA PHE A 183 6.11 23.74 26.48
C PHE A 183 7.51 23.14 26.57
N ALA A 184 7.95 22.44 25.53
CA ALA A 184 9.26 21.78 25.48
C ALA A 184 10.33 22.61 24.76
N SER A 185 9.96 23.65 24.00
CA SER A 185 10.85 24.43 23.13
C SER A 185 11.67 25.48 23.87
N GLY A 186 12.21 25.14 25.05
CA GLY A 186 12.93 26.07 25.94
C GLY A 186 14.10 26.82 25.31
#